data_AF-A0A538K4J6-F1
#
_entry.id   AF-A0A538K4J6-F1
#
_cell.length_a   1.000
_cell.length_b   1.000
_cell.length_c   1.000
_cell.angle_alpha   90.00
_cell.angle_beta   90.00
_cell.angle_gamma   90.00
#
_symmetry.space_group_name_H-M   'P 1'
#
loop_
_entity.id
_entity.type
_entity.pdbx_description
1 polymer ?
#
loop_
_entity_poly.entity_id
_entity_poly.type
_entity_poly.pdbx_seq_one_letter_code
_entity_poly.pdbx_strand_id
1 'polypeptide(L)'
;MSTELPIACSLSAAELPARLAEMNDLGRSALVSVERTKTTAVLRFRHGAEPVDRLAAIVAAEAWCCAFLDMTLSETGDAISLTISAPSEAAPVLGELVAAFAATPG
;
A
#
# COMPACT_ATOMS: atom_id res chain seq x y z
N MET A 1 -6.42 10.00 -23.04
CA MET A 1 -5.15 10.14 -22.30
C MET A 1 -5.11 8.98 -21.34
N SER A 2 -4.49 7.87 -21.75
CA SER A 2 -4.32 6.69 -20.90
C SER A 2 -3.26 7.05 -19.87
N THR A 3 -3.70 7.25 -18.64
CA THR A 3 -2.80 7.23 -17.48
C THR A 3 -2.37 5.77 -17.34
N GLU A 4 -1.27 5.43 -18.03
CA GLU A 4 -0.53 4.21 -17.75
C GLU A 4 0.14 4.46 -16.39
N LEU A 5 -0.57 4.06 -15.34
CA LEU A 5 -0.12 4.16 -13.95
C LEU A 5 1.16 3.34 -13.81
N PRO A 6 2.25 3.89 -13.27
CA PRO A 6 3.33 3.06 -12.79
C PRO A 6 2.91 2.56 -11.40
N ILE A 7 1.98 1.61 -11.33
CA ILE A 7 2.22 0.58 -10.32
C ILE A 7 3.42 -0.13 -10.90
N ALA A 8 4.60 0.08 -10.33
CA ALA A 8 5.84 -0.52 -10.80
C ALA A 8 5.83 -2.07 -10.71
N CYS A 9 4.67 -2.67 -10.43
CA CYS A 9 4.32 -4.06 -10.59
C CYS A 9 4.39 -4.50 -12.06
N SER A 10 5.15 -5.57 -12.36
CA SER A 10 4.97 -6.42 -13.55
C SER A 10 3.64 -7.21 -13.52
N LEU A 11 2.62 -6.69 -12.82
CA LEU A 11 1.26 -7.24 -12.87
C LEU A 11 0.67 -6.89 -14.22
N SER A 12 0.11 -7.89 -14.90
CA SER A 12 -0.54 -7.66 -16.18
C SER A 12 -1.73 -6.71 -15.98
N ALA A 13 -2.06 -5.88 -16.98
CA ALA A 13 -3.11 -4.85 -16.88
C ALA A 13 -4.50 -5.41 -16.47
N ALA A 14 -4.71 -6.72 -16.58
CA ALA A 14 -5.92 -7.42 -16.13
C ALA A 14 -5.96 -7.69 -14.61
N GLU A 15 -4.81 -7.70 -13.92
CA GLU A 15 -4.70 -8.02 -12.50
C GLU A 15 -4.62 -6.75 -11.62
N LEU A 16 -4.26 -5.62 -12.23
CA LEU A 16 -4.24 -4.29 -11.61
C LEU A 16 -5.58 -3.88 -10.96
N PRO A 17 -6.74 -4.06 -11.61
CA PRO A 17 -8.04 -3.65 -11.05
C PRO A 17 -8.41 -4.49 -9.82
N ALA A 18 -8.11 -5.79 -9.86
CA ALA A 18 -8.35 -6.70 -8.74
C ALA A 18 -7.49 -6.33 -7.53
N ARG A 19 -6.21 -5.97 -7.78
CA ARG A 19 -5.30 -5.54 -6.72
C ARG A 19 -5.74 -4.22 -6.08
N LEU A 20 -6.14 -3.25 -6.89
CA LEU A 20 -6.67 -1.97 -6.40
C LEU A 20 -7.94 -2.17 -5.58
N ALA A 21 -8.84 -3.06 -6.02
CA ALA A 21 -10.06 -3.39 -5.27
C ALA A 21 -9.74 -4.08 -3.92
N GLU A 22 -8.73 -4.96 -3.88
CA GLU A 22 -8.28 -5.61 -2.64
C GLU A 22 -7.66 -4.62 -1.65
N MET A 23 -6.76 -3.75 -2.11
CA MET A 23 -6.16 -2.70 -1.28
C MET A 23 -7.21 -1.74 -0.74
N ASN A 24 -8.22 -1.43 -1.56
CA ASN A 24 -9.34 -0.59 -1.19
C ASN A 24 -10.23 -1.24 -0.12
N ASP A 25 -10.61 -2.50 -0.29
CA ASP A 25 -11.43 -3.25 0.65
C ASP A 25 -10.74 -3.39 2.01
N LEU A 26 -9.43 -3.66 1.99
CA LEU A 26 -8.59 -3.67 3.18
C LEU A 26 -8.49 -2.28 3.84
N GLY A 27 -8.34 -1.25 3.01
CA GLY A 27 -8.38 0.15 3.44
C GLY A 27 -9.70 0.46 4.18
N ARG A 28 -10.84 0.13 3.58
CA ARG A 28 -12.16 0.38 4.18
C ARG A 28 -12.41 -0.40 5.46
N SER A 29 -12.01 -1.65 5.50
CA SER A 29 -12.31 -2.55 6.62
C SER A 29 -11.40 -2.28 7.83
N ALA A 30 -10.14 -1.95 7.59
CA ALA A 30 -9.13 -1.93 8.65
C ALA A 30 -8.33 -0.62 8.78
N LEU A 31 -8.29 0.28 7.79
CA LEU A 31 -7.46 1.49 7.89
C LEU A 31 -7.99 2.42 9.00
N VAL A 32 -7.12 2.67 9.96
CA VAL A 32 -7.37 3.55 11.11
C VAL A 32 -6.86 4.95 10.81
N SER A 33 -5.67 5.07 10.23
CA SER A 33 -5.01 6.36 10.01
C SER A 33 -3.95 6.25 8.93
N VAL A 34 -3.70 7.38 8.26
CA VAL A 34 -2.63 7.54 7.28
C VAL A 34 -1.84 8.78 7.66
N GLU A 35 -0.56 8.61 7.93
CA GLU A 35 0.38 9.70 8.13
C GLU A 35 1.39 9.68 6.99
N ARG A 36 1.53 10.80 6.28
CA ARG A 36 2.36 10.87 5.08
C ARG A 36 3.22 12.12 5.08
N THR A 37 4.49 11.93 4.75
CA THR A 37 5.47 12.99 4.48
C THR A 37 5.90 12.94 3.00
N LYS A 38 6.93 13.71 2.62
CA LYS A 38 7.43 13.72 1.24
C LYS A 38 8.04 12.38 0.82
N THR A 39 8.68 11.68 1.75
CA THR A 39 9.49 10.48 1.49
C THR A 39 9.11 9.29 2.37
N THR A 40 8.15 9.45 3.28
CA THR A 40 7.74 8.39 4.19
C THR A 40 6.23 8.37 4.36
N ALA A 41 5.64 7.20 4.46
CA ALA A 41 4.24 7.02 4.82
C ALA A 41 4.12 5.96 5.90
N VAL A 42 3.20 6.19 6.83
CA VAL A 42 2.82 5.26 7.89
C VAL A 42 1.32 5.05 7.81
N LEU A 43 0.91 3.83 7.47
CA LEU A 43 -0.50 3.44 7.42
C LEU A 43 -0.77 2.53 8.61
N ARG A 44 -1.77 2.89 9.41
CA ARG A 44 -2.16 2.11 10.58
C ARG A 44 -3.47 1.40 10.29
N PHE A 45 -3.48 0.09 10.46
CA PHE A 45 -4.63 -0.79 10.28
C PHE A 45 -5.05 -1.38 11.62
N ARG A 46 -6.34 -1.71 11.79
CA ARG A 46 -6.85 -2.46 12.93
C ARG A 46 -6.29 -3.87 12.90
N HIS A 47 -5.91 -4.39 14.06
CA HIS A 47 -5.44 -5.77 14.16
C HIS A 47 -6.58 -6.76 13.97
N GLY A 48 -6.28 -7.82 13.24
CA GLY A 48 -7.16 -8.94 12.92
C GLY A 48 -6.39 -9.93 12.05
N ALA A 49 -6.77 -11.21 12.07
CA ALA A 49 -6.05 -12.23 11.31
C ALA A 49 -6.08 -11.97 9.79
N GLU A 50 -7.23 -11.55 9.26
CA GLU A 50 -7.39 -11.29 7.82
C GLU A 50 -6.54 -10.10 7.31
N PRO A 51 -6.52 -8.93 8.00
CA PRO A 51 -5.69 -7.81 7.60
C PRO A 51 -4.19 -8.09 7.57
N VAL A 52 -3.64 -8.89 8.50
CA VAL A 52 -2.19 -9.16 8.56
C VAL A 52 -1.73 -9.91 7.32
N ASP A 53 -2.36 -11.03 6.99
CA ASP A 53 -1.97 -11.89 5.87
C ASP A 53 -2.10 -11.15 4.53
N ARG A 54 -3.17 -10.37 4.36
CA ARG A 54 -3.35 -9.55 3.14
C ARG A 54 -2.31 -8.44 3.04
N LEU A 55 -2.03 -7.72 4.12
CA LEU A 55 -1.04 -6.64 4.11
C LEU A 55 0.37 -7.20 3.83
N ALA A 56 0.71 -8.35 4.40
CA ALA A 56 1.95 -9.06 4.13
C ALA A 56 2.06 -9.51 2.66
N ALA A 57 0.98 -10.03 2.07
CA ALA A 57 0.95 -10.43 0.66
C ALA A 57 1.10 -9.23 -0.29
N ILE A 58 0.47 -8.10 0.03
CA ILE A 58 0.61 -6.85 -0.73
C ILE A 58 2.05 -6.34 -0.63
N VAL A 59 2.60 -6.27 0.58
CA VAL A 59 3.98 -5.78 0.80
C VAL A 59 5.02 -6.69 0.15
N ALA A 60 4.85 -8.02 0.19
CA ALA A 60 5.77 -8.94 -0.48
C ALA A 60 5.76 -8.76 -2.01
N ALA A 61 4.58 -8.54 -2.61
CA ALA A 61 4.46 -8.28 -4.04
C ALA A 61 5.07 -6.92 -4.42
N GLU A 62 4.80 -5.88 -3.63
CA GLU A 62 5.33 -4.54 -3.86
C GLU A 62 6.84 -4.47 -3.61
N ALA A 63 7.38 -5.18 -2.62
CA ALA A 63 8.82 -5.24 -2.37
C ALA A 63 9.59 -5.88 -3.54
N TRP A 64 8.95 -6.80 -4.27
CA TRP A 64 9.56 -7.41 -5.46
C TRP A 64 9.63 -6.45 -6.65
N CYS A 65 8.64 -5.55 -6.81
CA CYS A 65 8.56 -4.64 -7.95
C CYS A 65 9.05 -3.23 -7.69
N CYS A 66 8.94 -2.78 -6.45
CA CYS A 66 9.42 -1.51 -5.95
C CYS A 66 10.58 -1.74 -4.98
N ALA A 67 11.62 -2.47 -5.39
CA ALA A 67 12.78 -2.79 -4.54
C ALA A 67 13.55 -1.55 -4.00
N PHE A 68 13.26 -0.37 -4.54
CA PHE A 68 13.77 0.92 -4.07
C PHE A 68 12.97 1.50 -2.89
N LEU A 69 11.79 0.94 -2.57
CA LEU A 69 10.99 1.32 -1.42
C LEU A 69 11.34 0.40 -0.24
N ASP A 70 11.60 1.01 0.91
CA ASP A 70 11.73 0.29 2.17
C ASP A 70 10.33 0.13 2.77
N MET A 71 9.83 -1.10 2.84
CA MET A 71 8.52 -1.41 3.40
C MET A 71 8.69 -2.28 4.64
N THR A 72 8.24 -1.77 5.77
CA THR A 72 8.32 -2.46 7.06
C THR A 72 6.91 -2.61 7.63
N LEU A 73 6.50 -3.85 7.87
CA LEU A 73 5.33 -4.17 8.69
C LEU A 73 5.74 -4.25 10.16
N SER A 74 4.98 -3.60 11.04
CA SER A 74 5.13 -3.72 12.47
C SER A 74 3.76 -3.97 13.11
N GLU A 75 3.63 -5.06 13.83
CA GLU A 75 2.44 -5.39 14.59
C GLU A 75 2.61 -4.87 16.02
N THR A 76 1.72 -3.98 16.45
CA THR A 76 1.76 -3.37 17.78
C THR A 76 0.42 -3.56 18.48
N GLY A 77 0.32 -4.63 19.29
CA GLY A 77 -0.89 -4.95 20.04
C GLY A 77 -2.10 -5.08 19.12
N ASP A 78 -3.07 -4.18 19.29
CA ASP A 78 -4.33 -4.17 18.53
C ASP A 78 -4.26 -3.38 17.19
N ALA A 79 -3.06 -3.05 16.70
CA ALA A 79 -2.90 -2.43 15.38
C ALA A 79 -1.70 -2.97 14.59
N ILE A 80 -1.80 -2.87 13.27
CA ILE A 80 -0.71 -3.16 12.33
C ILE A 80 -0.28 -1.83 11.72
N SER A 81 1.02 -1.57 11.67
CA SER A 81 1.58 -0.36 11.08
C SER A 81 2.45 -0.74 9.89
N LEU A 82 2.10 -0.24 8.72
CA LEU A 82 2.91 -0.33 7.51
C LEU A 82 3.67 0.98 7.33
N THR A 83 4.98 0.92 7.51
CA THR A 83 5.89 2.04 7.23
C THR A 83 6.51 1.83 5.86
N ILE A 84 6.38 2.83 5.00
CA ILE A 84 6.97 2.83 3.66
C ILE A 84 7.89 4.04 3.56
N SER A 85 9.17 3.83 3.29
CA SER A 85 10.14 4.89 3.01
C SER A 85 10.58 4.82 1.56
N ALA A 86 10.52 5.95 0.89
CA ALA A 86 10.89 6.10 -0.52
C ALA A 86 12.05 7.09 -0.64
N PRO A 87 13.02 6.84 -1.53
CA PRO A 87 13.95 7.89 -1.93
C PRO A 87 13.19 9.04 -2.60
N SER A 88 13.80 10.23 -2.65
CA SER A 88 13.10 11.45 -3.11
C SER A 88 12.60 11.33 -4.55
N GLU A 89 13.31 10.58 -5.41
CA GLU A 89 12.87 10.29 -6.78
C GLU A 89 11.60 9.42 -6.87
N ALA A 90 11.31 8.63 -5.82
CA ALA A 90 10.17 7.73 -5.72
C ALA A 90 9.01 8.28 -4.86
N ALA A 91 9.11 9.54 -4.41
CA ALA A 91 8.03 10.26 -3.75
C ALA A 91 6.67 10.20 -4.49
N PRO A 92 6.60 10.30 -5.84
CA PRO A 92 5.33 10.11 -6.55
C PRO A 92 4.76 8.69 -6.43
N VAL A 93 5.61 7.65 -6.50
CA VAL A 93 5.20 6.24 -6.35
C VAL A 93 4.64 5.99 -4.95
N LEU A 94 5.31 6.51 -3.92
CA LEU A 94 4.78 6.51 -2.55
C LEU A 94 3.39 7.17 -2.50
N GLY A 95 3.18 8.24 -3.28
CA GLY A 95 1.92 8.96 -3.49
C GLY A 95 0.77 8.05 -3.81
N GLU A 96 0.94 7.35 -4.91
CA GLU A 96 -0.05 6.49 -5.50
C GLU A 96 -0.33 5.26 -4.63
N LEU A 97 0.71 4.68 -4.01
CA LEU A 97 0.56 3.55 -3.11
C LEU A 97 -0.32 3.90 -1.89
N VAL A 98 -0.05 5.05 -1.26
CA VAL A 98 -0.88 5.53 -0.14
C VAL A 98 -2.30 5.85 -0.61
N ALA A 99 -2.45 6.46 -1.78
CA ALA A 99 -3.76 6.76 -2.35
C ALA A 99 -4.56 5.49 -2.65
N ALA A 100 -3.91 4.39 -3.07
CA ALA A 100 -4.59 3.11 -3.31
C ALA A 100 -5.19 2.52 -2.02
N PHE A 101 -4.48 2.60 -0.90
CA PHE A 101 -5.01 2.17 0.41
C PHE A 101 -6.09 3.11 0.96
N ALA A 102 -5.98 4.42 0.68
CA ALA A 102 -6.93 5.43 1.17
C ALA A 102 -8.10 5.66 0.21
N ALA A 103 -8.05 5.11 -1.01
CA ALA A 103 -9.11 5.26 -1.99
C ALA A 103 -10.38 4.68 -1.41
N THR A 104 -11.48 5.42 -1.53
CA THR A 104 -12.83 4.90 -1.33
C THR A 104 -13.39 4.68 -2.74
N PRO A 105 -14.00 3.53 -3.08
CA PRO A 105 -14.71 3.42 -4.34
C PRO A 105 -15.89 4.38 -4.28
N GLY A 106 -15.97 5.27 -5.27
CA GLY A 106 -17.17 6.06 -5.55
C GLY A 106 -18.31 5.16 -5.97
#